data_AF-A0A8B8F3V7-F1
#
_entry.id   AF-A0A8B8F3V7-F1
#
_cell.length_a   1.000
_cell.length_b   1.000
_cell.length_c   1.000
_cell.angle_alpha   90.00
_cell.angle_beta   90.00
_cell.angle_gamma   90.00
#
_symmetry.space_group_name_H-M   'P 1'
#
loop_
_entity.id
_entity.type
_entity.pdbx_description
1 polymer ?
#
loop_
_entity_poly.entity_id
_entity_poly.type
_entity_poly.pdbx_seq_one_letter_code
_entity_poly.pdbx_strand_id
1 'polypeptide(L)'
;MKRSKLSGDKYRKLAKEKLEKQRLALENVPKINTLFSKEVITSVSVSPKISSSVIDSGDIKTVQNVNEKNNTYFNDSTEIELQNKTKTSIFSKDSSQWIRTADFIHFVASHGVDQNMNSDFSNSKRIYSDQSRYLTKSMFYRILSNNEKILRTWLVYSEIKGTVFCALCWLFRDDSDLATTDFNDWKNACSRLKQHENSINHKNCLIQIQDINQTKERVDSRLMNQIDGEKNYWKNILLRIVAVVKSLALRGLPFRGDNELIGFSKNGNFLMSIELISEFDPFLAQHINKYGNAGRGSTSYLSSTVFEEVISIIAEKVNKYSVDEIKRRKYFSIIVDSTPDITHIDQLSFIVRYVNDQGLPVERFLEFIPKAGHKSAELFDVVNDLIKRYGLDWSNCRGQSYDNANNMSGSYSGLQARVKKINNLIYFVPCAAHSLNLVGTHAVDGSKKAVKYFGLMQHLFTFFTISTHRWEILSNNLKPGTHTLKHPSFTRWSSRDAACLSINENWSEMINALTYIMNATTEIL
;
A
#
# COMPACT_ATOMS: atom_id res chain seq x y z
N MET A 1 -23.47 31.70 -30.02
CA MET A 1 -22.56 32.11 -28.92
C MET A 1 -21.12 31.74 -29.27
N LYS A 2 -20.23 32.72 -29.46
CA LYS A 2 -18.79 32.46 -29.70
C LYS A 2 -18.15 31.90 -28.42
N ARG A 3 -17.64 30.66 -28.45
CA ARG A 3 -16.84 30.10 -27.35
C ARG A 3 -15.50 30.86 -27.27
N SER A 4 -15.34 31.71 -26.26
CA SER A 4 -14.05 32.34 -25.98
C SER A 4 -13.08 31.30 -25.40
N LYS A 5 -11.90 31.14 -26.01
CA LYS A 5 -10.83 30.31 -25.45
C LYS A 5 -10.31 30.99 -24.16
N LEU A 6 -10.23 30.23 -23.08
CA LEU A 6 -9.66 30.68 -21.81
C LEU A 6 -8.16 31.01 -22.00
N SER A 7 -7.65 32.00 -21.26
CA SER A 7 -6.22 32.31 -21.25
C SER A 7 -5.42 31.22 -20.52
N GLY A 8 -4.13 31.10 -20.82
CA GLY A 8 -3.24 30.11 -20.19
C GLY A 8 -3.22 30.19 -18.66
N ASP A 9 -3.34 31.39 -18.08
CA ASP A 9 -3.44 31.57 -16.63
C ASP A 9 -4.74 31.04 -16.04
N LYS A 10 -5.86 31.18 -16.75
CA LYS A 10 -7.14 30.59 -16.32
C LYS A 10 -7.08 29.07 -16.35
N TYR A 11 -6.41 28.47 -17.34
CA TYR A 11 -6.16 27.04 -17.37
C TYR A 11 -5.29 26.57 -16.20
N ARG A 12 -4.21 27.29 -15.89
CA ARG A 12 -3.34 26.98 -14.73
C ARG A 12 -4.08 27.06 -13.40
N LYS A 13 -4.95 28.07 -13.23
CA LYS A 13 -5.77 28.23 -12.02
C LYS A 13 -6.79 27.10 -11.87
N LEU A 14 -7.49 26.75 -12.95
CA LEU A 14 -8.44 25.63 -12.97
C LEU A 14 -7.75 24.28 -12.72
N ALA A 15 -6.53 24.08 -13.22
CA ALA A 15 -5.75 22.87 -12.97
C ALA A 15 -5.36 22.76 -11.48
N LYS A 16 -4.93 23.85 -10.84
CA LYS A 16 -4.64 23.88 -9.39
C LYS A 16 -5.88 23.62 -8.55
N GLU A 17 -7.01 24.27 -8.87
CA GLU A 17 -8.28 24.05 -8.18
C GLU A 17 -8.80 22.60 -8.35
N LYS A 18 -8.56 21.98 -9.51
CA LYS A 18 -8.89 20.58 -9.77
C LYS A 18 -8.00 19.64 -8.96
N LEU A 19 -6.69 19.91 -8.89
CA LEU A 19 -5.73 19.12 -8.11
C LEU A 19 -6.06 19.18 -6.61
N GLU A 20 -6.40 20.36 -6.09
CA GLU A 20 -6.77 20.53 -4.68
C GLU A 20 -8.09 19.84 -4.34
N LYS A 21 -9.09 19.91 -5.23
CA LYS A 21 -10.33 19.14 -5.10
C LYS A 21 -10.08 17.63 -5.15
N GLN A 22 -9.14 17.15 -5.98
CA GLN A 22 -8.75 15.74 -6.02
C GLN A 22 -8.03 15.33 -4.72
N ARG A 23 -7.12 16.16 -4.20
CA ARG A 23 -6.44 15.92 -2.92
C ARG A 23 -7.42 15.81 -1.76
N LEU A 24 -8.36 16.76 -1.65
CA LEU A 24 -9.42 16.74 -0.64
C LEU A 24 -10.38 15.55 -0.81
N ALA A 25 -10.64 15.11 -2.04
CA ALA A 25 -11.43 13.91 -2.28
C ALA A 25 -10.69 12.64 -1.83
N LEU A 26 -9.39 12.52 -2.11
CA LEU A 26 -8.55 11.40 -1.67
C LEU A 26 -8.41 11.32 -0.14
N GLU A 27 -8.43 12.46 0.56
CA GLU A 27 -8.40 12.50 2.03
C GLU A 27 -9.71 12.01 2.68
N ASN A 28 -10.84 12.15 1.99
CA ASN A 28 -12.17 11.83 2.50
C ASN A 28 -12.70 10.44 2.08
N VAL A 29 -11.94 9.69 1.27
CA VAL A 29 -12.30 8.31 0.88
C VAL A 29 -11.72 7.32 1.90
N PRO A 30 -12.50 6.35 2.40
CA PRO A 30 -11.97 5.27 3.24
C PRO A 30 -10.85 4.53 2.50
N LYS A 31 -9.61 4.65 2.99
CA LYS A 31 -8.43 4.05 2.36
C LYS A 31 -8.59 2.55 2.26
N ILE A 32 -8.39 1.95 1.09
CA ILE A 32 -8.60 0.51 0.87
C ILE A 32 -7.74 -0.37 1.80
N ASN A 33 -6.61 0.15 2.30
CA ASN A 33 -5.73 -0.53 3.24
C ASN A 33 -6.37 -0.80 4.61
N THR A 34 -7.42 -0.05 5.00
CA THR A 34 -8.18 -0.33 6.23
C THR A 34 -8.97 -1.64 6.14
N LEU A 35 -9.25 -2.14 4.93
CA LEU A 35 -9.95 -3.41 4.71
C LEU A 35 -9.04 -4.64 4.91
N PHE A 36 -7.71 -4.45 4.95
CA PHE A 36 -6.73 -5.54 4.94
C PHE A 36 -5.71 -5.50 6.09
N SER A 37 -5.82 -4.53 7.01
CA SER A 37 -4.88 -4.37 8.11
C SER A 37 -5.21 -5.34 9.26
N LYS A 38 -4.26 -6.20 9.65
CA LYS A 38 -4.22 -6.79 11.00
C LYS A 38 -3.62 -5.74 11.93
N GLU A 39 -4.37 -5.31 12.93
CA GLU A 39 -3.91 -4.31 13.89
C GLU A 39 -2.70 -4.81 14.68
N VAL A 40 -1.63 -4.01 14.70
CA VAL A 40 -0.47 -4.16 15.57
C VAL A 40 -0.65 -3.15 16.70
N ILE A 41 -0.83 -3.64 17.93
CA ILE A 41 -1.03 -2.81 19.12
C ILE A 41 0.34 -2.35 19.63
N THR A 42 0.60 -1.04 19.58
CA THR A 42 1.68 -0.39 20.35
C THR A 42 1.04 0.56 21.37
N SER A 43 1.26 0.28 22.66
CA SER A 43 0.74 1.05 23.79
C SER A 43 1.52 2.36 24.00
N VAL A 44 0.81 3.49 24.12
CA VAL A 44 1.34 4.74 24.67
C VAL A 44 0.45 5.18 25.84
N SER A 45 1.09 5.48 26.96
CA SER A 45 0.52 5.92 28.23
C SER A 45 0.23 7.42 28.27
N VAL A 46 -0.96 7.83 28.73
CA VAL A 46 -1.23 9.24 29.13
C VAL A 46 -2.02 9.26 30.44
N SER A 47 -1.51 10.03 31.42
CA SER A 47 -2.12 10.30 32.73
C SER A 47 -3.09 11.50 32.66
N PRO A 48 -4.18 11.55 33.45
CA PRO A 48 -5.16 12.64 33.38
C PRO A 48 -4.84 13.79 34.36
N LYS A 49 -5.00 15.03 33.90
CA LYS A 49 -5.11 16.24 34.73
C LYS A 49 -6.56 16.71 34.76
N ILE A 50 -7.08 16.91 35.96
CA ILE A 50 -8.38 17.49 36.27
C ILE A 50 -8.25 19.02 36.33
N SER A 51 -9.20 19.76 35.76
CA SER A 51 -9.49 21.13 36.20
C SER A 51 -10.99 21.43 36.05
N SER A 52 -11.54 21.93 37.14
CA SER A 52 -12.91 22.35 37.44
C SER A 52 -13.27 23.74 36.91
N SER A 53 -14.54 23.96 36.54
CA SER A 53 -15.26 25.20 36.91
C SER A 53 -16.77 25.15 36.57
N VAL A 54 -17.57 25.21 37.64
CA VAL A 54 -18.73 26.09 37.94
C VAL A 54 -19.97 26.14 37.02
N ILE A 55 -21.10 26.04 37.72
CA ILE A 55 -22.53 26.02 37.37
C ILE A 55 -23.06 27.43 37.03
N ASP A 56 -24.00 27.54 36.10
CA ASP A 56 -25.15 28.44 36.29
C ASP A 56 -26.41 27.93 35.56
N SER A 57 -27.55 28.50 35.96
CA SER A 57 -28.89 27.96 36.10
C SER A 57 -29.84 28.61 35.10
N GLY A 58 -30.91 27.93 34.67
CA GLY A 58 -32.06 28.63 34.08
C GLY A 58 -32.95 27.85 33.10
N ASP A 59 -34.12 27.48 33.62
CA ASP A 59 -35.43 27.37 32.97
C ASP A 59 -35.85 26.19 32.08
N ILE A 60 -36.97 25.61 32.53
CA ILE A 60 -37.79 24.54 32.00
C ILE A 60 -38.99 25.17 31.27
N LYS A 61 -39.28 24.76 30.02
CA LYS A 61 -40.60 24.22 29.59
C LYS A 61 -40.71 23.93 28.08
N THR A 62 -41.21 22.71 27.82
CA THR A 62 -42.10 22.24 26.72
C THR A 62 -41.60 21.91 25.30
N VAL A 63 -41.22 20.63 25.13
CA VAL A 63 -41.77 19.60 24.20
C VAL A 63 -42.18 19.98 22.77
N GLN A 64 -41.46 19.48 21.75
CA GLN A 64 -41.96 18.43 20.80
C GLN A 64 -40.83 17.94 19.85
N ASN A 65 -40.85 16.62 19.61
CA ASN A 65 -39.90 15.79 18.86
C ASN A 65 -39.63 16.21 17.40
N VAL A 66 -38.36 16.22 16.97
CA VAL A 66 -37.92 15.68 15.67
C VAL A 66 -36.51 15.08 15.82
N ASN A 67 -36.36 13.85 15.35
CA ASN A 67 -35.12 13.05 15.33
C ASN A 67 -33.96 13.73 14.60
N GLU A 68 -32.85 13.99 15.30
CA GLU A 68 -31.51 14.10 14.70
C GLU A 68 -30.59 13.01 15.28
N LYS A 69 -30.30 11.99 14.47
CA LYS A 69 -29.21 11.05 14.72
C LYS A 69 -27.89 11.69 14.29
N ASN A 70 -27.21 12.33 15.23
CA ASN A 70 -25.79 12.62 15.11
C ASN A 70 -24.99 11.36 15.47
N ASN A 71 -24.56 10.62 14.45
CA ASN A 71 -23.59 9.53 14.57
C ASN A 71 -22.23 10.11 14.95
N THR A 72 -21.91 10.08 16.24
CA THR A 72 -20.52 10.13 16.72
C THR A 72 -20.04 8.69 16.86
N TYR A 73 -19.21 8.26 15.91
CA TYR A 73 -18.50 6.98 16.00
C TYR A 73 -17.46 7.08 17.12
N PHE A 74 -17.79 6.50 18.27
CA PHE A 74 -16.84 6.19 19.34
C PHE A 74 -16.22 4.80 19.10
N ASN A 75 -14.94 4.67 19.42
CA ASN A 75 -14.08 3.52 19.17
C ASN A 75 -14.52 2.24 19.92
N ASP A 76 -15.17 1.31 19.23
CA ASP A 76 -15.56 -0.02 19.76
C ASP A 76 -14.38 -0.96 20.07
N SER A 77 -13.18 -0.73 19.53
CA SER A 77 -12.04 -1.65 19.70
C SER A 77 -11.45 -1.62 21.11
N THR A 78 -11.44 -0.46 21.75
CA THR A 78 -10.93 -0.26 23.12
C THR A 78 -11.89 -0.79 24.20
N GLU A 79 -13.20 -0.77 23.94
CA GLU A 79 -14.18 -1.37 24.85
C GLU A 79 -14.13 -2.89 24.82
N ILE A 80 -13.83 -3.53 23.69
CA ILE A 80 -13.71 -4.99 23.62
C ILE A 80 -12.50 -5.50 24.43
N GLU A 81 -11.35 -4.82 24.39
CA GLU A 81 -10.19 -5.19 25.21
C GLU A 81 -10.37 -4.87 26.71
N LEU A 82 -11.02 -3.75 27.06
CA LEU A 82 -11.40 -3.48 28.45
C LEU A 82 -12.49 -4.45 28.95
N GLN A 83 -13.45 -4.85 28.10
CA GLN A 83 -14.45 -5.88 28.41
C GLN A 83 -13.83 -7.27 28.58
N ASN A 84 -12.76 -7.58 27.84
CA ASN A 84 -12.05 -8.86 27.95
C ASN A 84 -11.15 -8.95 29.21
N LYS A 85 -10.51 -7.84 29.61
CA LYS A 85 -9.80 -7.75 30.91
C LYS A 85 -10.76 -7.70 32.10
N THR A 86 -11.94 -7.11 31.95
CA THR A 86 -12.94 -7.09 33.02
C THR A 86 -13.67 -8.42 33.17
N LYS A 87 -13.98 -9.17 32.09
CA LYS A 87 -14.65 -10.48 32.16
C LYS A 87 -13.82 -11.60 32.80
N THR A 88 -12.51 -11.62 32.60
CA THR A 88 -11.61 -12.54 33.32
C THR A 88 -11.53 -12.26 34.83
N SER A 89 -11.98 -11.07 35.27
CA SER A 89 -12.09 -10.72 36.70
C SER A 89 -13.44 -11.06 37.34
N ILE A 90 -14.46 -11.49 36.56
CA ILE A 90 -15.82 -11.74 37.08
C ILE A 90 -15.94 -13.09 37.78
N PHE A 91 -15.11 -14.07 37.41
CA PHE A 91 -15.22 -15.44 37.91
C PHE A 91 -14.03 -15.81 38.79
N SER A 92 -14.32 -16.37 39.97
CA SER A 92 -13.27 -16.78 40.91
C SER A 92 -12.35 -17.83 40.29
N LYS A 93 -11.05 -17.71 40.58
CA LYS A 93 -10.04 -18.72 40.22
C LYS A 93 -10.23 -20.02 41.00
N ASP A 94 -10.82 -19.96 42.19
CA ASP A 94 -11.19 -21.18 42.89
C ASP A 94 -12.54 -21.68 42.41
N SER A 95 -12.46 -22.87 41.86
CA SER A 95 -13.52 -23.73 41.42
C SER A 95 -14.62 -24.01 42.48
N SER A 96 -14.30 -23.90 43.78
CA SER A 96 -15.29 -24.01 44.87
C SER A 96 -16.21 -22.78 45.02
N GLN A 97 -15.88 -21.66 44.36
CA GLN A 97 -16.63 -20.40 44.43
C GLN A 97 -17.42 -20.11 43.14
N TRP A 98 -17.47 -21.07 42.21
CA TRP A 98 -18.19 -20.89 40.95
C TRP A 98 -19.70 -20.87 41.15
N ILE A 99 -20.34 -19.91 40.48
CA ILE A 99 -21.79 -19.80 40.40
C ILE A 99 -22.22 -20.21 38.99
N ARG A 100 -23.12 -21.19 38.91
CA ARG A 100 -23.61 -21.70 37.62
C ARG A 100 -24.60 -20.72 37.00
N THR A 101 -24.15 -19.93 36.02
CA THR A 101 -24.99 -19.05 35.20
C THR A 101 -24.85 -19.40 33.71
N ALA A 102 -25.83 -19.01 32.88
CA ALA A 102 -25.76 -19.20 31.42
C ALA A 102 -24.51 -18.52 30.83
N ASP A 103 -24.18 -17.32 31.33
CA ASP A 103 -22.98 -16.58 30.95
C ASP A 103 -21.69 -17.33 31.31
N PHE A 104 -21.65 -18.00 32.47
CA PHE A 104 -20.50 -18.80 32.87
C PHE A 104 -20.33 -20.05 32.00
N ILE A 105 -21.43 -20.72 31.63
CA ILE A 105 -21.39 -21.86 30.70
C ILE A 105 -20.83 -21.43 29.33
N HIS A 106 -21.27 -20.30 28.80
CA HIS A 106 -20.74 -19.75 27.54
C HIS A 106 -19.28 -19.30 27.65
N PHE A 107 -18.87 -18.73 28.79
CA PHE A 107 -17.48 -18.37 29.05
C PHE A 107 -16.59 -19.61 29.04
N VAL A 108 -16.96 -20.67 29.77
CA VAL A 108 -16.20 -21.92 29.82
C VAL A 108 -16.15 -22.60 28.46
N ALA A 109 -17.24 -22.56 27.68
CA ALA A 109 -17.24 -23.10 26.32
C ALA A 109 -16.18 -22.40 25.44
N SER A 110 -16.15 -21.06 25.47
CA SER A 110 -15.28 -20.25 24.60
C SER A 110 -13.83 -20.13 25.04
N HIS A 111 -13.54 -20.19 26.35
CA HIS A 111 -12.21 -19.92 26.90
C HIS A 111 -11.59 -21.12 27.64
N GLY A 112 -12.37 -22.17 27.90
CA GLY A 112 -11.96 -23.28 28.77
C GLY A 112 -12.02 -22.91 30.25
N VAL A 113 -11.43 -23.77 31.10
CA VAL A 113 -11.31 -23.56 32.55
C VAL A 113 -9.85 -23.50 32.97
N ASP A 114 -9.54 -22.66 33.96
CA ASP A 114 -8.26 -22.76 34.66
C ASP A 114 -8.29 -24.01 35.55
N GLN A 115 -7.26 -24.85 35.42
CA GLN A 115 -7.20 -26.15 36.07
C GLN A 115 -6.52 -26.11 37.43
N ASN A 116 -5.86 -24.99 37.78
CA ASN A 116 -5.03 -24.85 38.97
C ASN A 116 -3.96 -25.96 39.11
N MET A 117 -3.47 -26.49 37.98
CA MET A 117 -2.48 -27.59 37.95
C MET A 117 -1.07 -27.15 38.44
N ASN A 118 -0.80 -25.86 38.48
CA ASN A 118 0.46 -25.30 38.96
C ASN A 118 0.38 -24.72 40.38
N SER A 119 -0.76 -24.88 41.04
CA SER A 119 -1.01 -24.44 42.40
C SER A 119 -0.35 -25.32 43.46
N ASP A 120 -0.35 -24.86 44.71
CA ASP A 120 0.10 -25.65 45.85
C ASP A 120 -0.89 -26.78 46.18
N PHE A 121 -0.39 -28.01 46.13
CA PHE A 121 -1.17 -29.21 46.44
C PHE A 121 -1.10 -29.62 47.92
N SER A 122 -0.50 -28.81 48.79
CA SER A 122 -0.38 -29.13 50.23
C SER A 122 -1.74 -29.42 50.89
N ASN A 123 -2.79 -28.69 50.54
CA ASN A 123 -4.15 -28.89 51.06
C ASN A 123 -4.83 -30.19 50.58
N SER A 124 -4.27 -30.83 49.55
CA SER A 124 -4.76 -32.12 49.07
C SER A 124 -4.26 -33.31 49.90
N LYS A 125 -3.38 -33.12 50.90
CA LYS A 125 -2.84 -34.24 51.69
C LYS A 125 -3.97 -35.05 52.36
N ARG A 126 -3.92 -36.37 52.22
CA ARG A 126 -4.78 -37.35 52.91
C ARG A 126 -3.91 -38.44 53.55
N ILE A 127 -4.25 -38.79 54.79
CA ILE A 127 -3.54 -39.83 55.56
C ILE A 127 -4.26 -41.15 55.32
N TYR A 128 -3.56 -42.10 54.72
CA TYR A 128 -4.00 -43.49 54.64
C TYR A 128 -3.25 -44.31 55.69
N SER A 129 -3.78 -45.48 56.04
CA SER A 129 -3.23 -46.35 57.08
C SER A 129 -1.75 -46.72 56.88
N ASP A 130 -1.25 -46.67 55.65
CA ASP A 130 0.10 -47.03 55.26
C ASP A 130 1.00 -45.84 54.87
N GLN A 131 0.45 -44.78 54.24
CA GLN A 131 1.21 -43.61 53.75
C GLN A 131 0.34 -42.35 53.60
N SER A 132 0.93 -41.16 53.67
CA SER A 132 0.25 -39.93 53.25
C SER A 132 0.34 -39.74 51.74
N ARG A 133 -0.80 -39.50 51.08
CA ARG A 133 -0.88 -39.24 49.63
C ARG A 133 -1.48 -37.87 49.37
N TYR A 134 -1.15 -37.27 48.23
CA TYR A 134 -1.62 -35.95 47.79
C TYR A 134 -1.84 -35.95 46.27
N LEU A 135 -2.53 -34.94 45.76
CA LEU A 135 -2.73 -34.72 44.33
C LEU A 135 -1.37 -34.53 43.63
N THR A 136 -1.20 -35.16 42.48
CA THR A 136 0.03 -35.02 41.68
C THR A 136 -0.28 -34.51 40.29
N LYS A 137 0.65 -33.75 39.68
CA LYS A 137 0.47 -33.21 38.32
C LYS A 137 0.22 -34.30 37.28
N SER A 138 0.72 -35.52 37.48
CA SER A 138 0.48 -36.66 36.59
C SER A 138 -1.00 -37.02 36.46
N MET A 139 -1.84 -36.72 37.46
CA MET A 139 -3.27 -37.02 37.44
C MET A 139 -4.06 -36.17 36.42
N PHE A 140 -3.52 -35.00 36.04
CA PHE A 140 -4.09 -34.17 34.98
C PHE A 140 -3.82 -34.73 33.57
N TYR A 141 -3.00 -35.78 33.43
CA TYR A 141 -2.67 -36.37 32.13
C TYR A 141 -3.20 -37.81 32.02
N ARG A 142 -3.77 -38.15 30.87
CA ARG A 142 -4.04 -39.53 30.46
C ARG A 142 -2.94 -40.02 29.54
N ILE A 143 -2.59 -41.30 29.67
CA ILE A 143 -1.63 -41.97 28.79
C ILE A 143 -2.44 -42.89 27.86
N LEU A 144 -2.31 -42.68 26.55
CA LEU A 144 -2.92 -43.52 25.52
C LEU A 144 -2.14 -44.83 25.33
N SER A 145 -2.74 -45.81 24.65
CA SER A 145 -2.08 -47.09 24.33
C SER A 145 -0.82 -46.95 23.48
N ASN A 146 -0.66 -45.83 22.77
CA ASN A 146 0.54 -45.46 22.00
C ASN A 146 1.57 -44.66 22.85
N ASN A 147 1.42 -44.60 24.17
CA ASN A 147 2.22 -43.83 25.13
C ASN A 147 2.13 -42.29 25.00
N GLU A 148 1.21 -41.74 24.21
CA GLU A 148 0.99 -40.29 24.16
C GLU A 148 0.32 -39.78 25.45
N LYS A 149 0.80 -38.64 25.95
CA LYS A 149 0.24 -37.94 27.11
C LYS A 149 -0.73 -36.85 26.65
N ILE A 150 -2.00 -36.99 27.00
CA ILE A 150 -3.05 -35.99 26.72
C ILE A 150 -3.50 -35.34 28.02
N LEU A 151 -3.62 -34.01 28.01
CA LEU A 151 -4.13 -33.23 29.14
C LEU A 151 -5.64 -33.42 29.28
N ARG A 152 -6.10 -33.70 30.50
CA ARG A 152 -7.52 -33.75 30.88
C ARG A 152 -8.02 -32.34 31.12
N THR A 153 -8.39 -31.62 30.07
CA THR A 153 -8.84 -30.20 30.14
C THR A 153 -10.08 -29.96 31.01
N TRP A 154 -10.81 -31.02 31.36
CA TRP A 154 -12.01 -30.98 32.20
C TRP A 154 -11.73 -31.10 33.71
N LEU A 155 -10.53 -31.51 34.12
CA LEU A 155 -10.19 -31.74 35.52
C LEU A 155 -9.70 -30.44 36.16
N VAL A 156 -10.29 -30.03 37.28
CA VAL A 156 -9.96 -28.78 37.98
C VAL A 156 -9.71 -29.05 39.46
N TYR A 157 -8.70 -28.38 40.02
CA TYR A 157 -8.36 -28.44 41.43
C TYR A 157 -8.87 -27.22 42.20
N SER A 158 -9.48 -27.46 43.37
CA SER A 158 -9.86 -26.43 44.34
C SER A 158 -8.81 -26.36 45.45
N GLU A 159 -8.16 -25.21 45.61
CA GLU A 159 -7.18 -24.98 46.67
C GLU A 159 -7.84 -24.89 48.05
N ILE A 160 -9.03 -24.28 48.11
CA ILE A 160 -9.81 -24.12 49.35
C ILE A 160 -10.24 -25.48 49.91
N LYS A 161 -10.72 -26.39 49.04
CA LYS A 161 -11.22 -27.70 49.47
C LYS A 161 -10.17 -28.81 49.44
N GLY A 162 -9.06 -28.60 48.72
CA GLY A 162 -8.02 -29.61 48.55
C GLY A 162 -8.52 -30.84 47.78
N THR A 163 -9.44 -30.66 46.84
CA THR A 163 -10.13 -31.72 46.08
C THR A 163 -10.14 -31.40 44.59
N VAL A 164 -10.44 -32.40 43.75
CA VAL A 164 -10.61 -32.19 42.31
C VAL A 164 -12.03 -32.49 41.88
N PHE A 165 -12.47 -31.86 40.80
CA PHE A 165 -13.76 -32.17 40.19
C PHE A 165 -13.71 -31.98 38.67
N CYS A 166 -14.74 -32.48 37.99
CA CYS A 166 -14.93 -32.33 36.57
C CYS A 166 -15.75 -31.08 36.28
N ALA A 167 -15.11 -30.04 35.73
CA ALA A 167 -15.78 -28.77 35.43
C ALA A 167 -16.96 -28.95 34.47
N LEU A 168 -16.83 -29.82 33.47
CA LEU A 168 -17.88 -30.07 32.48
C LEU A 168 -19.10 -30.75 33.12
N CYS A 169 -18.89 -31.82 33.87
CA CYS A 169 -19.97 -32.53 34.54
C CYS A 169 -20.63 -31.67 35.63
N TRP A 170 -19.85 -30.82 36.32
CA TRP A 170 -20.38 -29.82 37.23
C TRP A 170 -21.23 -28.77 36.50
N LEU A 171 -20.87 -28.31 35.30
CA LEU A 171 -21.66 -27.33 34.55
C LEU A 171 -23.04 -27.85 34.14
N PHE A 172 -23.13 -29.11 33.71
CA PHE A 172 -24.36 -29.70 33.15
C PHE A 172 -25.19 -30.54 34.13
N ARG A 173 -24.93 -30.44 35.45
CA ARG A 173 -25.67 -31.18 36.50
C ARG A 173 -25.65 -32.70 36.30
N ASP A 174 -24.49 -33.24 35.98
CA ASP A 174 -24.32 -34.69 36.04
C ASP A 174 -24.23 -35.15 37.51
N ASP A 175 -24.79 -36.33 37.81
CA ASP A 175 -24.81 -36.91 39.16
C ASP A 175 -23.54 -37.71 39.48
N SER A 176 -22.51 -37.63 38.63
CA SER A 176 -21.26 -38.35 38.88
C SER A 176 -20.55 -37.86 40.14
N ASP A 177 -19.85 -38.77 40.84
CA ASP A 177 -19.06 -38.45 42.04
C ASP A 177 -18.14 -37.23 41.79
N LEU A 178 -17.55 -37.09 40.60
CA LEU A 178 -16.66 -35.98 40.25
C LEU A 178 -17.38 -34.67 39.90
N ALA A 179 -18.70 -34.65 39.81
CA ALA A 179 -19.52 -33.48 39.55
C ALA A 179 -20.23 -32.95 40.80
N THR A 180 -20.58 -33.86 41.72
CA THR A 180 -21.38 -33.57 42.93
C THR A 180 -20.58 -33.68 44.21
N THR A 181 -19.54 -34.53 44.26
CA THR A 181 -18.70 -34.73 45.44
C THR A 181 -17.28 -34.24 45.22
N ASP A 182 -16.71 -33.63 46.26
CA ASP A 182 -15.34 -33.12 46.25
C ASP A 182 -14.34 -34.30 46.25
N PHE A 183 -13.97 -34.81 45.06
CA PHE A 183 -13.17 -36.03 44.93
C PHE A 183 -11.75 -35.84 45.51
N ASN A 184 -11.39 -36.73 46.45
CA ASN A 184 -10.11 -36.69 47.16
C ASN A 184 -9.50 -38.07 47.45
N ASP A 185 -10.00 -39.13 46.80
CA ASP A 185 -9.45 -40.48 46.97
C ASP A 185 -8.22 -40.70 46.07
N TRP A 186 -7.06 -40.25 46.53
CA TRP A 186 -5.79 -40.36 45.83
C TRP A 186 -5.28 -41.80 45.68
N LYS A 187 -5.80 -42.75 46.47
CA LYS A 187 -5.45 -44.17 46.33
C LYS A 187 -6.02 -44.76 45.05
N ASN A 188 -7.26 -44.38 44.70
CA ASN A 188 -7.97 -44.90 43.53
C ASN A 188 -8.14 -43.89 42.39
N ALA A 189 -7.57 -42.69 42.53
CA ALA A 189 -7.71 -41.58 41.58
C ALA A 189 -7.46 -41.96 40.12
N CYS A 190 -6.38 -42.70 39.80
CA CYS A 190 -6.11 -43.09 38.41
C CYS A 190 -7.22 -43.98 37.82
N SER A 191 -7.75 -44.92 38.60
CA SER A 191 -8.84 -45.80 38.17
C SER A 191 -10.15 -45.03 38.04
N ARG A 192 -10.48 -44.19 39.03
CA ARG A 192 -11.73 -43.40 39.08
C ARG A 192 -11.77 -42.33 37.99
N LEU A 193 -10.67 -41.63 37.72
CA LEU A 193 -10.57 -40.66 36.62
C LEU A 193 -10.73 -41.34 35.26
N LYS A 194 -10.14 -42.54 35.09
CA LYS A 194 -10.28 -43.33 33.86
C LYS A 194 -11.70 -43.87 33.67
N GLN A 195 -12.38 -44.25 34.73
CA GLN A 195 -13.79 -44.66 34.67
C GLN A 195 -14.69 -43.46 34.32
N HIS A 196 -14.48 -42.31 34.98
CA HIS A 196 -15.24 -41.09 34.71
C HIS A 196 -15.09 -40.60 33.28
N GLU A 197 -13.86 -40.50 32.76
CA GLU A 197 -13.60 -39.99 31.40
C GLU A 197 -14.22 -40.87 30.31
N ASN A 198 -14.45 -42.16 30.62
CA ASN A 198 -15.08 -43.11 29.70
C ASN A 198 -16.59 -43.27 29.92
N SER A 199 -17.14 -42.67 30.98
CA SER A 199 -18.57 -42.71 31.29
C SER A 199 -19.41 -42.02 30.22
N ILE A 200 -20.64 -42.51 30.02
CA ILE A 200 -21.57 -41.94 29.04
C ILE A 200 -21.95 -40.51 29.40
N ASN A 201 -22.15 -40.22 30.69
CA ASN A 201 -22.54 -38.90 31.16
C ASN A 201 -21.45 -37.85 30.87
N HIS A 202 -20.19 -38.17 31.17
CA HIS A 202 -19.08 -37.27 30.85
C HIS A 202 -18.96 -36.99 29.35
N LYS A 203 -19.12 -38.02 28.51
CA LYS A 203 -19.11 -37.88 27.05
C LYS A 203 -20.27 -37.00 26.56
N ASN A 204 -21.45 -37.13 27.16
CA ASN A 204 -22.59 -36.27 26.84
C ASN A 204 -22.33 -34.81 27.22
N CYS A 205 -21.72 -34.54 28.37
CA CYS A 205 -21.31 -33.19 28.77
C CYS A 205 -20.25 -32.59 27.82
N LEU A 206 -19.32 -33.42 27.33
CA LEU A 206 -18.33 -33.02 26.33
C LEU A 206 -18.99 -32.65 24.98
N ILE A 207 -19.96 -33.45 24.54
CA ILE A 207 -20.72 -33.18 23.32
C ILE A 207 -21.53 -31.90 23.50
N GLN A 208 -22.24 -31.72 24.62
CA GLN A 208 -23.04 -30.52 24.89
C GLN A 208 -22.21 -29.23 24.88
N ILE A 209 -20.99 -29.25 25.44
CA ILE A 209 -20.14 -28.04 25.39
C ILE A 209 -19.54 -27.81 24.00
N GLN A 210 -19.28 -28.87 23.24
CA GLN A 210 -18.89 -28.76 21.83
C GLN A 210 -20.04 -28.24 20.98
N ASP A 211 -21.27 -28.69 21.23
CA ASP A 211 -22.47 -28.19 20.57
C ASP A 211 -22.68 -26.72 20.90
N ILE A 212 -22.56 -26.29 22.17
CA ILE A 212 -22.63 -24.85 22.53
C ILE A 212 -21.54 -24.03 21.83
N ASN A 213 -20.35 -24.60 21.64
CA ASN A 213 -19.26 -23.98 20.89
C ASN A 213 -19.49 -23.97 19.36
N GLN A 214 -20.19 -24.97 18.84
CA GLN A 214 -20.49 -25.16 17.42
C GLN A 214 -21.79 -24.47 16.99
N THR A 215 -22.75 -24.27 17.90
CA THR A 215 -23.95 -23.46 17.74
C THR A 215 -23.57 -21.98 17.77
N LYS A 216 -22.77 -21.61 16.76
CA LYS A 216 -22.78 -20.32 16.10
C LYS A 216 -24.02 -20.22 15.22
N GLU A 217 -25.20 -20.46 15.81
CA GLU A 217 -26.50 -20.08 15.27
C GLU A 217 -27.05 -18.93 16.13
N ARG A 218 -26.24 -17.89 16.24
CA ARG A 218 -26.74 -16.61 16.74
C ARG A 218 -27.45 -15.90 15.58
N VAL A 219 -28.34 -14.97 15.89
CA VAL A 219 -28.97 -14.07 14.89
C VAL A 219 -27.89 -13.35 14.04
N ASP A 220 -26.68 -13.19 14.59
CA ASP A 220 -25.50 -12.63 13.90
C ASP A 220 -24.93 -13.54 12.79
N SER A 221 -25.25 -14.83 12.75
CA SER A 221 -24.55 -15.78 11.87
C SER A 221 -25.02 -15.64 10.42
N ARG A 222 -26.30 -15.30 10.23
CA ARG A 222 -26.83 -14.85 8.93
C ARG A 222 -26.22 -13.52 8.50
N LEU A 223 -26.02 -12.58 9.42
CA LEU A 223 -25.40 -11.29 9.15
C LEU A 223 -23.91 -11.45 8.80
N MET A 224 -23.18 -12.32 9.50
CA MET A 224 -21.79 -12.66 9.21
C MET A 224 -21.64 -13.30 7.84
N ASN A 225 -22.53 -14.23 7.47
CA ASN A 225 -22.55 -14.84 6.14
C ASN A 225 -22.86 -13.80 5.05
N GLN A 226 -23.75 -12.83 5.31
CA GLN A 226 -24.00 -11.71 4.38
C GLN A 226 -22.76 -10.83 4.22
N ILE A 227 -22.13 -10.44 5.33
CA ILE A 227 -20.90 -9.63 5.33
C ILE A 227 -19.78 -10.35 4.57
N ASP A 228 -19.56 -11.63 4.83
CA ASP A 228 -18.52 -12.40 4.14
C ASP A 228 -18.85 -12.63 2.67
N GLY A 229 -20.13 -12.79 2.32
CA GLY A 229 -20.61 -12.79 0.94
C GLY A 229 -20.27 -11.48 0.21
N GLU A 230 -20.56 -10.33 0.82
CA GLU A 230 -20.22 -9.02 0.26
C GLU A 230 -18.72 -8.78 0.17
N LYS A 231 -17.95 -9.16 1.20
CA LYS A 231 -16.48 -9.09 1.17
C LYS A 231 -15.93 -9.93 0.02
N ASN A 232 -16.43 -11.15 -0.17
CA ASN A 232 -15.99 -12.02 -1.25
C ASN A 232 -16.38 -11.46 -2.63
N TYR A 233 -17.58 -10.87 -2.76
CA TYR A 233 -18.00 -10.16 -3.96
C TYR A 233 -17.01 -9.06 -4.34
N TRP A 234 -16.72 -8.13 -3.41
CA TRP A 234 -15.83 -7.00 -3.67
C TRP A 234 -14.37 -7.41 -3.87
N LYS A 235 -13.87 -8.41 -3.13
CA LYS A 235 -12.54 -8.98 -3.35
C LYS A 235 -12.39 -9.53 -4.78
N ASN A 236 -13.41 -10.24 -5.28
CA ASN A 236 -13.39 -10.77 -6.63
C ASN A 236 -13.37 -9.67 -7.70
N ILE A 237 -14.10 -8.57 -7.50
CA ILE A 237 -14.05 -7.40 -8.40
C ILE A 237 -12.67 -6.74 -8.35
N LEU A 238 -12.15 -6.47 -7.16
CA LEU A 238 -10.84 -5.85 -6.97
C LEU A 238 -9.69 -6.68 -7.57
N LEU A 239 -9.75 -8.01 -7.51
CA LEU A 239 -8.74 -8.87 -8.12
C LEU A 239 -8.62 -8.63 -9.64
N ARG A 240 -9.75 -8.46 -10.33
CA ARG A 240 -9.77 -8.18 -11.78
C ARG A 240 -9.25 -6.77 -12.08
N ILE A 241 -9.69 -5.78 -11.29
CA ILE A 241 -9.23 -4.40 -11.41
C ILE A 241 -7.71 -4.31 -11.21
N VAL A 242 -7.18 -4.92 -10.16
CA VAL A 242 -5.73 -4.95 -9.88
C VAL A 242 -4.98 -5.65 -11.01
N ALA A 243 -5.52 -6.74 -11.57
CA ALA A 243 -4.91 -7.43 -12.71
C ALA A 243 -4.83 -6.55 -13.96
N VAL A 244 -5.89 -5.80 -14.28
CA VAL A 244 -5.89 -4.82 -15.38
C VAL A 244 -4.87 -3.72 -15.11
N VAL A 245 -4.91 -3.12 -13.91
CA VAL A 245 -4.02 -2.01 -13.54
C VAL A 245 -2.56 -2.43 -13.65
N LYS A 246 -2.22 -3.60 -13.10
CA LYS A 246 -0.89 -4.18 -13.20
C LYS A 246 -0.47 -4.42 -14.66
N SER A 247 -1.38 -4.93 -15.48
CA SER A 247 -1.10 -5.26 -16.89
C SER A 247 -0.83 -4.02 -17.74
N LEU A 248 -1.57 -2.93 -17.50
CA LEU A 248 -1.35 -1.64 -18.16
C LEU A 248 -0.05 -0.98 -17.67
N ALA A 249 0.19 -0.98 -16.36
CA ALA A 249 1.39 -0.40 -15.75
C ALA A 249 2.68 -1.08 -16.27
N LEU A 250 2.70 -2.42 -16.32
CA LEU A 250 3.86 -3.18 -16.80
C LEU A 250 4.21 -2.89 -18.27
N ARG A 251 3.24 -2.44 -19.07
CA ARG A 251 3.43 -2.12 -20.50
C ARG A 251 3.59 -0.63 -20.76
N GLY A 252 3.53 0.22 -19.74
CA GLY A 252 3.55 1.67 -19.90
C GLY A 252 2.35 2.21 -20.70
N LEU A 253 1.21 1.52 -20.66
CA LEU A 253 0.01 1.94 -21.40
C LEU A 253 -0.76 3.02 -20.63
N PRO A 254 -1.30 4.04 -21.32
CA PRO A 254 -2.11 5.07 -20.67
C PRO A 254 -3.41 4.47 -20.16
N PHE A 255 -3.86 4.88 -18.97
CA PHE A 255 -5.05 4.32 -18.32
C PHE A 255 -6.33 5.05 -18.75
N ARG A 256 -6.25 6.37 -18.80
CA ARG A 256 -7.39 7.29 -18.92
C ARG A 256 -7.74 7.60 -20.38
N GLY A 257 -9.02 7.78 -20.65
CA GLY A 257 -9.53 8.29 -21.93
C GLY A 257 -10.13 9.69 -21.81
N ASP A 258 -10.85 10.11 -22.84
CA ASP A 258 -11.58 11.39 -22.90
C ASP A 258 -12.82 11.37 -21.98
N ASN A 259 -13.36 10.18 -21.72
CA ASN A 259 -14.48 9.97 -20.81
C ASN A 259 -14.22 8.77 -19.87
N GLU A 260 -15.07 8.63 -18.85
CA GLU A 260 -15.02 7.53 -17.86
C GLU A 260 -16.33 6.73 -17.87
N LEU A 261 -16.96 6.60 -19.05
CA LEU A 261 -18.24 5.90 -19.21
C LEU A 261 -18.03 4.55 -19.91
N ILE A 262 -18.66 3.51 -19.37
CA ILE A 262 -18.68 2.18 -20.00
C ILE A 262 -19.53 2.25 -21.29
N GLY A 263 -19.05 1.62 -22.35
CA GLY A 263 -19.66 1.50 -23.67
C GLY A 263 -19.21 2.56 -24.69
N PHE A 264 -18.33 3.49 -24.29
CA PHE A 264 -17.85 4.55 -25.18
C PHE A 264 -16.45 4.24 -25.71
N SER A 265 -16.24 4.43 -27.02
CA SER A 265 -14.96 4.14 -27.70
C SER A 265 -13.74 4.92 -27.20
N LYS A 266 -13.94 6.00 -26.42
CA LYS A 266 -12.87 6.86 -25.86
C LYS A 266 -12.83 6.87 -24.33
N ASN A 267 -13.23 5.78 -23.71
CA ASN A 267 -13.26 5.61 -22.24
C ASN A 267 -11.88 5.26 -21.61
N GLY A 268 -10.87 5.05 -22.45
CA GLY A 268 -9.49 4.78 -22.02
C GLY A 268 -9.19 3.30 -21.87
N ASN A 269 -7.90 2.94 -21.82
CA ASN A 269 -7.50 1.53 -21.84
C ASN A 269 -7.93 0.76 -20.59
N PHE A 270 -8.09 1.45 -19.44
CA PHE A 270 -8.56 0.81 -18.22
C PHE A 270 -9.99 0.27 -18.39
N LEU A 271 -10.93 1.13 -18.79
CA LEU A 271 -12.33 0.74 -18.97
C LEU A 271 -12.50 -0.21 -20.16
N MET A 272 -11.79 0.04 -21.27
CA MET A 272 -11.74 -0.89 -22.41
C MET A 272 -11.30 -2.30 -21.99
N SER A 273 -10.26 -2.41 -21.13
CA SER A 273 -9.81 -3.73 -20.65
C SER A 273 -10.84 -4.41 -19.75
N ILE A 274 -11.56 -3.63 -18.92
CA ILE A 274 -12.62 -4.14 -18.06
C ILE A 274 -13.81 -4.64 -18.90
N GLU A 275 -14.18 -3.91 -19.95
CA GLU A 275 -15.20 -4.31 -20.93
C GLU A 275 -14.80 -5.62 -21.62
N LEU A 276 -13.57 -5.70 -22.12
CA LEU A 276 -13.04 -6.91 -22.76
C LEU A 276 -13.08 -8.13 -21.84
N ILE A 277 -12.66 -7.99 -20.57
CA ILE A 277 -12.71 -9.11 -19.61
C ILE A 277 -14.16 -9.51 -19.33
N SER A 278 -15.10 -8.56 -19.30
CA SER A 278 -16.50 -8.84 -19.03
C SER A 278 -17.18 -9.70 -20.10
N GLU A 279 -16.67 -9.70 -21.34
CA GLU A 279 -17.16 -10.61 -22.39
C GLU A 279 -16.96 -12.09 -22.03
N PHE A 280 -15.92 -12.39 -21.25
CA PHE A 280 -15.57 -13.75 -20.83
C PHE A 280 -15.87 -14.03 -19.36
N ASP A 281 -16.27 -13.01 -18.61
CA ASP A 281 -16.50 -13.07 -17.17
C ASP A 281 -17.93 -12.61 -16.82
N PRO A 282 -18.89 -13.54 -16.72
CA PRO A 282 -20.28 -13.22 -16.42
C PRO A 282 -20.47 -12.47 -15.11
N PHE A 283 -19.61 -12.72 -14.12
CA PHE A 283 -19.65 -12.04 -12.83
C PHE A 283 -19.27 -10.56 -12.97
N LEU A 284 -18.22 -10.26 -13.72
CA LEU A 284 -17.83 -8.88 -14.02
C LEU A 284 -18.88 -8.19 -14.91
N ALA A 285 -19.44 -8.88 -15.91
CA ALA A 285 -20.50 -8.33 -16.74
C ALA A 285 -21.73 -7.91 -15.92
N GLN A 286 -22.16 -8.74 -14.98
CA GLN A 286 -23.26 -8.40 -14.08
C GLN A 286 -22.93 -7.18 -13.20
N HIS A 287 -21.69 -7.10 -12.71
CA HIS A 287 -21.22 -5.94 -11.94
C HIS A 287 -21.26 -4.65 -12.77
N ILE A 288 -20.76 -4.69 -14.00
CA ILE A 288 -20.77 -3.54 -14.92
C ILE A 288 -22.22 -3.12 -15.24
N ASN A 289 -23.12 -4.06 -15.51
CA ASN A 289 -24.52 -3.74 -15.77
C ASN A 289 -25.20 -3.05 -14.59
N LYS A 290 -24.81 -3.42 -13.36
CA LYS A 290 -25.38 -2.84 -12.13
C LYS A 290 -24.75 -1.49 -11.75
N TYR A 291 -23.44 -1.32 -11.96
CA TYR A 291 -22.68 -0.20 -11.38
C TYR A 291 -21.86 0.64 -12.37
N GLY A 292 -21.67 0.18 -13.61
CA GLY A 292 -20.72 0.74 -14.58
C GLY A 292 -20.97 2.21 -14.94
N ASN A 293 -22.23 2.65 -14.91
CA ASN A 293 -22.64 4.03 -15.20
C ASN A 293 -23.62 4.58 -14.15
N ALA A 294 -23.62 4.04 -12.92
CA ALA A 294 -24.62 4.35 -11.89
C ALA A 294 -24.50 5.75 -11.25
N GLY A 295 -23.55 6.57 -11.71
CA GLY A 295 -23.35 7.94 -11.22
C GLY A 295 -22.69 8.02 -9.84
N ARG A 296 -22.66 9.23 -9.28
CA ARG A 296 -22.01 9.52 -7.99
C ARG A 296 -22.79 8.88 -6.83
N GLY A 297 -22.07 8.41 -5.81
CA GLY A 297 -22.65 7.79 -4.61
C GLY A 297 -22.85 6.27 -4.72
N SER A 298 -22.50 5.67 -5.86
CA SER A 298 -22.46 4.22 -6.04
C SER A 298 -21.02 3.70 -5.98
N THR A 299 -20.78 2.65 -5.20
CA THR A 299 -19.47 2.00 -5.13
C THR A 299 -19.32 1.04 -6.30
N SER A 300 -18.53 1.40 -7.32
CA SER A 300 -18.24 0.53 -8.47
C SER A 300 -16.80 0.06 -8.55
N TYR A 301 -15.85 0.76 -7.92
CA TYR A 301 -14.41 0.56 -8.09
C TYR A 301 -13.88 0.73 -9.54
N LEU A 302 -14.71 1.21 -10.47
CA LEU A 302 -14.33 1.42 -11.88
C LEU A 302 -13.88 2.85 -12.19
N SER A 303 -13.82 3.73 -11.18
CA SER A 303 -13.48 5.14 -11.38
C SER A 303 -11.97 5.37 -11.51
N SER A 304 -11.59 6.51 -12.08
CA SER A 304 -10.20 6.94 -12.15
C SER A 304 -9.51 7.03 -10.79
N THR A 305 -10.22 7.52 -9.78
CA THR A 305 -9.72 7.59 -8.40
C THR A 305 -9.26 6.22 -7.88
N VAL A 306 -9.99 5.15 -8.23
CA VAL A 306 -9.71 3.81 -7.70
C VAL A 306 -8.47 3.24 -8.34
N PHE A 307 -8.33 3.30 -9.68
CA PHE A 307 -7.09 2.80 -10.28
C PHE A 307 -5.88 3.66 -9.89
N GLU A 308 -6.03 4.96 -9.67
CA GLU A 308 -4.96 5.83 -9.15
C GLU A 308 -4.53 5.42 -7.73
N GLU A 309 -5.49 5.07 -6.86
CA GLU A 309 -5.20 4.52 -5.53
C GLU A 309 -4.46 3.17 -5.63
N VAL A 310 -4.93 2.27 -6.50
CA VAL A 310 -4.27 0.99 -6.73
C VAL A 310 -2.84 1.18 -7.26
N ILE A 311 -2.63 2.10 -8.20
CA ILE A 311 -1.29 2.45 -8.71
C ILE A 311 -0.41 2.93 -7.57
N SER A 312 -0.92 3.79 -6.69
CA SER A 312 -0.18 4.32 -5.54
C SER A 312 0.27 3.21 -4.58
N ILE A 313 -0.61 2.25 -4.29
CA ILE A 313 -0.30 1.09 -3.43
C ILE A 313 0.73 0.17 -4.08
N ILE A 314 0.60 -0.08 -5.40
CA ILE A 314 1.58 -0.87 -6.15
C ILE A 314 2.94 -0.17 -6.13
N ALA A 315 2.99 1.14 -6.38
CA ALA A 315 4.20 1.93 -6.35
C ALA A 315 4.88 1.89 -4.97
N GLU A 316 4.13 2.06 -3.88
CA GLU A 316 4.65 1.95 -2.52
C GLU A 316 5.28 0.57 -2.27
N LYS A 317 4.61 -0.51 -2.67
CA LYS A 317 5.14 -1.88 -2.53
C LYS A 317 6.41 -2.11 -3.35
N VAL A 318 6.47 -1.62 -4.58
CA VAL A 318 7.64 -1.74 -5.46
C VAL A 318 8.82 -0.94 -4.91
N ASN A 319 8.57 0.28 -4.43
CA ASN A 319 9.59 1.12 -3.82
C ASN A 319 10.10 0.49 -2.52
N LYS A 320 9.21 -0.01 -1.66
CA LYS A 320 9.59 -0.72 -0.44
C LYS A 320 10.47 -1.94 -0.75
N TYR A 321 10.06 -2.79 -1.68
CA TYR A 321 10.85 -3.94 -2.11
C TYR A 321 12.25 -3.52 -2.60
N SER A 322 12.32 -2.48 -3.44
CA SER A 322 13.58 -1.98 -3.98
C SER A 322 14.50 -1.43 -2.88
N VAL A 323 13.95 -0.68 -1.93
CA VAL A 323 14.68 -0.13 -0.79
C VAL A 323 15.17 -1.22 0.16
N ASP A 324 14.35 -2.22 0.44
CA ASP A 324 14.74 -3.37 1.28
C ASP A 324 15.88 -4.16 0.62
N GLU A 325 15.85 -4.32 -0.71
CA GLU A 325 16.95 -4.92 -1.48
C GLU A 325 18.24 -4.10 -1.40
N ILE A 326 18.16 -2.77 -1.54
CA ILE A 326 19.29 -1.84 -1.39
C ILE A 326 19.88 -1.94 0.02
N LYS A 327 19.04 -1.93 1.06
CA LYS A 327 19.47 -2.01 2.46
C LYS A 327 20.17 -3.33 2.75
N ARG A 328 19.64 -4.46 2.24
CA ARG A 328 20.28 -5.78 2.34
C ARG A 328 21.67 -5.78 1.71
N ARG A 329 21.86 -5.03 0.63
CA ARG A 329 23.15 -4.90 -0.06
C ARG A 329 24.12 -3.94 0.56
N LYS A 330 23.67 -3.12 1.50
CA LYS A 330 24.44 -2.08 2.16
C LYS A 330 24.87 -0.98 1.18
N TYR A 331 25.75 -1.29 0.23
CA TYR A 331 26.36 -0.31 -0.66
C TYR A 331 25.52 0.00 -1.90
N PHE A 332 25.43 1.28 -2.22
CA PHE A 332 24.70 1.78 -3.39
C PHE A 332 25.34 3.05 -3.94
N SER A 333 24.84 3.49 -5.08
CA SER A 333 25.17 4.76 -5.73
C SER A 333 23.90 5.45 -6.20
N ILE A 334 23.96 6.77 -6.34
CA ILE A 334 22.82 7.57 -6.78
C ILE A 334 23.06 8.14 -8.17
N ILE A 335 22.00 8.17 -8.97
CA ILE A 335 21.97 8.80 -10.29
C ILE A 335 20.82 9.79 -10.25
N VAL A 336 21.10 11.06 -10.55
CA VAL A 336 20.10 12.11 -10.54
C VAL A 336 20.20 12.90 -11.83
N ASP A 337 19.07 13.03 -12.53
CA ASP A 337 18.97 13.76 -13.79
C ASP A 337 17.69 14.59 -13.82
N SER A 338 17.73 15.75 -14.47
CA SER A 338 16.59 16.67 -14.52
C SER A 338 16.13 16.91 -15.95
N THR A 339 14.82 16.83 -16.17
CA THR A 339 14.22 17.17 -17.47
C THR A 339 12.91 17.92 -17.28
N PRO A 340 12.62 18.93 -18.11
CA PRO A 340 11.30 19.52 -18.15
C PRO A 340 10.26 18.51 -18.67
N ASP A 341 9.10 18.46 -18.03
CA ASP A 341 7.95 17.69 -18.50
C ASP A 341 7.14 18.45 -19.57
N ILE A 342 6.04 17.85 -20.04
CA ILE A 342 5.15 18.43 -21.06
C ILE A 342 4.48 19.75 -20.62
N THR A 343 4.48 20.06 -19.32
CA THR A 343 3.98 21.31 -18.75
C THR A 343 5.09 22.32 -18.49
N HIS A 344 6.32 22.02 -18.92
CA HIS A 344 7.54 22.79 -18.67
C HIS A 344 7.90 22.91 -17.19
N ILE A 345 7.49 21.94 -16.37
CA ILE A 345 7.95 21.83 -14.99
C ILE A 345 9.18 20.92 -14.98
N ASP A 346 10.24 21.40 -14.34
CA ASP A 346 11.47 20.62 -14.14
C ASP A 346 11.20 19.45 -13.18
N GLN A 347 11.48 18.24 -13.66
CA GLN A 347 11.31 16.98 -12.92
C GLN A 347 12.68 16.36 -12.68
N LEU A 348 13.07 16.28 -11.41
CA LEU A 348 14.30 15.63 -10.99
C LEU A 348 14.02 14.12 -10.82
N SER A 349 14.67 13.29 -11.62
CA SER A 349 14.61 11.83 -11.49
C SER A 349 15.60 11.34 -10.43
N PHE A 350 15.15 10.48 -9.53
CA PHE A 350 16.00 9.85 -8.52
C PHE A 350 16.10 8.35 -8.75
N ILE A 351 17.30 7.89 -9.11
CA ILE A 351 17.61 6.50 -9.42
C ILE A 351 18.71 6.02 -8.47
N VAL A 352 18.58 4.80 -7.98
CA VAL A 352 19.60 4.13 -7.16
C VAL A 352 20.17 2.96 -7.93
N ARG A 353 21.49 2.84 -7.94
CA ARG A 353 22.22 1.72 -8.53
C ARG A 353 22.99 0.95 -7.48
N TYR A 354 22.81 -0.37 -7.46
CA TYR A 354 23.47 -1.29 -6.52
C TYR A 354 23.77 -2.62 -7.21
N VAL A 355 24.40 -3.55 -6.50
CA VAL A 355 24.71 -4.90 -7.00
C VAL A 355 23.74 -5.89 -6.39
N ASN A 356 23.04 -6.70 -7.18
CA ASN A 356 22.04 -7.67 -6.70
C ASN A 356 22.68 -8.97 -6.15
N ASP A 357 21.85 -9.97 -5.78
CA ASP A 357 22.33 -11.25 -5.20
C ASP A 357 23.23 -12.04 -6.16
N GLN A 358 23.10 -11.77 -7.46
CA GLN A 358 23.84 -12.45 -8.52
C GLN A 358 25.15 -11.72 -8.87
N GLY A 359 25.50 -10.66 -8.14
CA GLY A 359 26.67 -9.85 -8.47
C GLY A 359 26.47 -8.91 -9.66
N LEU A 360 25.23 -8.73 -10.14
CA LEU A 360 24.93 -7.89 -11.30
C LEU A 360 24.54 -6.48 -10.88
N PRO A 361 24.99 -5.43 -11.60
CA PRO A 361 24.54 -4.07 -11.37
C PRO A 361 23.07 -3.93 -11.77
N VAL A 362 22.28 -3.34 -10.89
CA VAL A 362 20.85 -3.12 -11.06
C VAL A 362 20.53 -1.66 -10.74
N GLU A 363 19.69 -1.07 -11.58
CA GLU A 363 19.19 0.30 -11.43
C GLU A 363 17.71 0.26 -11.05
N ARG A 364 17.34 1.08 -10.06
CA ARG A 364 15.96 1.23 -9.58
C ARG A 364 15.60 2.70 -9.57
N PHE A 365 14.64 3.06 -10.42
CA PHE A 365 13.94 4.34 -10.32
C PHE A 365 13.05 4.33 -9.07
N LEU A 366 13.09 5.40 -8.28
CA LEU A 366 12.27 5.54 -7.07
C LEU A 366 11.20 6.61 -7.22
N GLU A 367 11.55 7.79 -7.72
CA GLU A 367 10.63 8.93 -7.73
C GLU A 367 11.05 10.03 -8.73
N PHE A 368 10.06 10.76 -9.23
CA PHE A 368 10.25 12.07 -9.87
C PHE A 368 9.90 13.16 -8.86
N ILE A 369 10.78 14.15 -8.71
CA ILE A 369 10.58 15.28 -7.81
C ILE A 369 10.35 16.55 -8.63
N PRO A 370 9.13 17.12 -8.59
CA PRO A 370 8.87 18.36 -9.28
C PRO A 370 9.52 19.53 -8.53
N LYS A 371 10.09 20.48 -9.29
CA LYS A 371 10.57 21.77 -8.76
C LYS A 371 11.63 21.62 -7.66
N ALA A 372 12.61 20.75 -7.87
CA ALA A 372 13.72 20.56 -6.92
C ALA A 372 14.65 21.79 -6.77
N GLY A 373 14.40 22.86 -7.53
CA GLY A 373 15.22 24.07 -7.55
C GLY A 373 16.37 23.97 -8.54
N HIS A 374 17.03 25.09 -8.81
CA HIS A 374 18.18 25.13 -9.75
C HIS A 374 19.51 25.33 -9.04
N LYS A 375 19.49 25.68 -7.74
CA LYS A 375 20.71 25.86 -6.96
C LYS A 375 21.17 24.52 -6.40
N SER A 376 22.49 24.34 -6.34
CA SER A 376 23.11 23.12 -5.80
C SER A 376 22.72 22.81 -4.34
N ALA A 377 22.43 23.84 -3.54
CA ALA A 377 21.97 23.68 -2.16
C ALA A 377 20.57 23.07 -2.10
N GLU A 378 19.63 23.64 -2.87
CA GLU A 378 18.24 23.17 -2.96
C GLU A 378 18.20 21.72 -3.43
N LEU A 379 18.96 21.39 -4.48
CA LEU A 379 19.06 20.02 -5.01
C LEU A 379 19.65 19.06 -3.98
N PHE A 380 20.65 19.49 -3.22
CA PHE A 380 21.22 18.69 -2.14
C PHE A 380 20.21 18.42 -1.03
N ASP A 381 19.46 19.42 -0.60
CA ASP A 381 18.46 19.27 0.45
C ASP A 381 17.36 18.29 0.01
N VAL A 382 16.89 18.42 -1.23
CA VAL A 382 15.93 17.48 -1.83
C VAL A 382 16.48 16.05 -1.86
N VAL A 383 17.71 15.84 -2.33
CA VAL A 383 18.33 14.50 -2.38
C VAL A 383 18.53 13.94 -0.98
N ASN A 384 18.96 14.77 -0.03
CA ASN A 384 19.15 14.37 1.36
C ASN A 384 17.84 13.96 2.03
N ASP A 385 16.76 14.68 1.75
CA ASP A 385 15.42 14.35 2.25
C ASP A 385 14.90 13.04 1.65
N LEU A 386 15.18 12.76 0.37
CA LEU A 386 14.84 11.45 -0.24
C LEU A 386 15.61 10.30 0.41
N ILE A 387 16.93 10.46 0.58
CA ILE A 387 17.77 9.46 1.26
C ILE A 387 17.20 9.15 2.65
N LYS A 388 16.84 10.18 3.43
CA LYS A 388 16.21 10.02 4.74
C LYS A 388 14.83 9.37 4.66
N ARG A 389 13.97 9.80 3.72
CA ARG A 389 12.60 9.29 3.55
C ARG A 389 12.57 7.81 3.21
N TYR A 390 13.50 7.34 2.38
CA TYR A 390 13.68 5.93 2.07
C TYR A 390 14.49 5.17 3.16
N GLY A 391 14.98 5.88 4.19
CA GLY A 391 15.80 5.33 5.26
C GLY A 391 17.13 4.76 4.78
N LEU A 392 17.69 5.33 3.70
CA LEU A 392 19.03 5.03 3.20
C LEU A 392 20.06 5.86 3.96
N ASP A 393 21.31 5.41 3.96
CA ASP A 393 22.40 6.06 4.70
C ASP A 393 23.54 6.45 3.74
N TRP A 394 23.94 7.72 3.78
CA TRP A 394 25.08 8.25 3.07
C TRP A 394 26.40 7.55 3.42
N SER A 395 26.53 6.98 4.62
CA SER A 395 27.69 6.19 5.03
C SER A 395 27.92 4.96 4.14
N ASN A 396 26.86 4.46 3.49
CA ASN A 396 26.90 3.33 2.59
C ASN A 396 26.84 3.72 1.10
N CYS A 397 26.62 5.00 0.79
CA CYS A 397 26.74 5.49 -0.58
C CYS A 397 28.21 5.46 -1.03
N ARG A 398 28.47 4.98 -2.25
CA ARG A 398 29.82 4.85 -2.84
C ARG A 398 29.97 5.57 -4.17
N GLY A 399 28.87 5.95 -4.79
CA GLY A 399 28.89 6.62 -6.08
C GLY A 399 27.79 7.67 -6.23
N GLN A 400 28.07 8.69 -7.03
CA GLN A 400 27.11 9.72 -7.42
C GLN A 400 27.31 10.06 -8.90
N SER A 401 26.23 10.24 -9.64
CA SER A 401 26.26 10.54 -11.07
C SER A 401 25.20 11.56 -11.44
N TYR A 402 25.62 12.62 -12.14
CA TYR A 402 24.79 13.75 -12.54
C TYR A 402 25.15 14.23 -13.95
N ASP A 403 24.37 15.17 -14.50
CA ASP A 403 24.79 15.96 -15.65
C ASP A 403 26.01 16.83 -15.34
N ASN A 404 26.66 17.36 -16.39
CA ASN A 404 27.84 18.21 -16.21
C ASN A 404 27.48 19.69 -16.00
N ALA A 405 26.25 20.01 -15.61
CA ALA A 405 25.89 21.38 -15.28
C ALA A 405 26.66 21.83 -14.02
N ASN A 406 27.01 23.12 -13.94
CA ASN A 406 27.85 23.65 -12.85
C ASN A 406 27.21 23.48 -11.46
N ASN A 407 25.88 23.59 -11.37
CA ASN A 407 25.13 23.37 -10.14
C ASN A 407 25.18 21.90 -9.68
N MET A 408 25.37 20.94 -10.58
CA MET A 408 25.45 19.51 -10.28
C MET A 408 26.89 19.04 -10.11
N SER A 409 27.70 19.20 -11.16
CA SER A 409 29.07 18.70 -11.27
C SER A 409 30.15 19.67 -10.78
N GLY A 410 29.79 20.86 -10.28
CA GLY A 410 30.77 21.82 -9.75
C GLY A 410 31.60 21.26 -8.60
N SER A 411 32.93 21.30 -8.70
CA SER A 411 33.87 20.74 -7.71
C SER A 411 33.91 21.47 -6.37
N TYR A 412 33.51 22.75 -6.33
CA TYR A 412 33.57 23.59 -5.13
C TYR A 412 32.20 23.76 -4.46
N SER A 413 31.18 24.04 -5.27
CA SER A 413 29.84 24.42 -4.81
C SER A 413 28.72 23.61 -5.42
N GLY A 414 29.00 22.67 -6.33
CA GLY A 414 28.00 21.83 -6.97
C GLY A 414 27.44 20.76 -6.02
N LEU A 415 26.40 20.07 -6.46
CA LEU A 415 25.82 18.93 -5.75
C LEU A 415 26.90 17.89 -5.43
N GLN A 416 27.81 17.60 -6.37
CA GLN A 416 28.87 16.62 -6.14
C GLN A 416 29.77 16.96 -4.95
N ALA A 417 30.10 18.24 -4.79
CA ALA A 417 30.97 18.72 -3.73
C ALA A 417 30.26 18.62 -2.38
N ARG A 418 28.96 18.93 -2.35
CA ARG A 418 28.12 18.84 -1.14
C ARG A 418 27.95 17.40 -0.67
N VAL A 419 27.67 16.47 -1.58
CA VAL A 419 27.56 15.04 -1.28
C VAL A 419 28.90 14.46 -0.82
N LYS A 420 30.00 14.83 -1.50
CA LYS A 420 31.35 14.38 -1.13
C LYS A 420 31.76 14.87 0.27
N LYS A 421 31.29 16.05 0.70
CA LYS A 421 31.49 16.54 2.08
C LYS A 421 30.80 15.68 3.14
N ILE A 422 29.68 15.01 2.83
CA ILE A 422 29.05 14.08 3.77
C ILE A 422 29.92 12.83 3.95
N ASN A 423 30.39 12.27 2.85
CA ASN A 423 31.17 11.04 2.86
C ASN A 423 32.23 11.07 1.75
N ASN A 424 33.50 11.16 2.16
CA ASN A 424 34.65 11.22 1.26
C ASN A 424 34.83 9.95 0.39
N LEU A 425 34.16 8.85 0.72
CA LEU A 425 34.19 7.60 -0.06
C LEU A 425 33.24 7.64 -1.27
N ILE A 426 32.40 8.67 -1.42
CA ILE A 426 31.48 8.78 -2.56
C ILE A 426 32.23 9.30 -3.78
N TYR A 427 32.33 8.46 -4.82
CA TYR A 427 32.98 8.82 -6.07
C TYR A 427 32.00 9.46 -7.04
N PHE A 428 32.37 10.60 -7.64
CA PHE A 428 31.59 11.25 -8.69
C PHE A 428 31.95 10.70 -10.06
N VAL A 429 30.93 10.27 -10.79
CA VAL A 429 31.02 9.85 -12.20
C VAL A 429 30.20 10.84 -13.04
N PRO A 430 30.82 11.61 -13.95
CA PRO A 430 30.08 12.51 -14.82
C PRO A 430 29.24 11.72 -15.84
N CYS A 431 28.12 12.30 -16.28
CA CYS A 431 27.31 11.70 -17.33
C CYS A 431 28.12 11.55 -18.63
N ALA A 432 28.34 10.31 -19.05
CA ALA A 432 29.10 10.01 -20.28
C ALA A 432 28.41 10.57 -21.53
N ALA A 433 27.08 10.48 -21.61
CA ALA A 433 26.31 11.01 -22.74
C ALA A 433 26.45 12.53 -22.85
N HIS A 434 26.37 13.24 -21.73
CA HIS A 434 26.55 14.69 -21.71
C HIS A 434 28.02 15.07 -22.00
N SER A 435 28.98 14.33 -21.45
CA SER A 435 30.41 14.54 -21.72
C SER A 435 30.73 14.36 -23.21
N LEU A 436 30.18 13.32 -23.86
CA LEU A 436 30.31 13.12 -25.30
C LEU A 436 29.65 14.26 -26.10
N ASN A 437 28.48 14.74 -25.67
CA ASN A 437 27.81 15.87 -26.30
C ASN A 437 28.64 17.16 -26.21
N LEU A 438 29.33 17.40 -25.08
CA LEU A 438 30.24 18.54 -24.91
C LEU A 438 31.46 18.43 -25.82
N VAL A 439 32.09 17.25 -25.89
CA VAL A 439 33.22 17.01 -26.82
C VAL A 439 32.83 17.32 -28.25
N GLY A 440 31.68 16.81 -28.71
CA GLY A 440 31.17 17.11 -30.05
C GLY A 440 30.92 18.60 -30.26
N THR A 441 30.34 19.28 -29.28
CA THR A 441 30.04 20.72 -29.37
C THR A 441 31.33 21.54 -29.50
N HIS A 442 32.32 21.28 -28.64
CA HIS A 442 33.62 21.94 -28.73
C HIS A 442 34.40 21.60 -30.01
N ALA A 443 34.27 20.38 -30.54
CA ALA A 443 34.87 20.01 -31.82
C ALA A 443 34.28 20.81 -33.00
N VAL A 444 32.96 21.06 -32.99
CA VAL A 444 32.30 21.92 -33.98
C VAL A 444 32.74 23.37 -33.83
N ASP A 445 32.72 23.89 -32.60
CA ASP A 445 33.10 25.28 -32.31
C ASP A 445 34.57 25.57 -32.67
N GLY A 446 35.43 24.57 -32.59
CA GLY A 446 36.82 24.64 -33.04
C GLY A 446 36.99 24.79 -34.56
N SER A 447 35.95 24.57 -35.37
CA SER A 447 35.99 24.65 -36.83
C SER A 447 34.98 25.64 -37.39
N LYS A 448 35.48 26.78 -37.90
CA LYS A 448 34.65 27.79 -38.57
C LYS A 448 33.79 27.21 -39.71
N LYS A 449 34.28 26.18 -40.41
CA LYS A 449 33.52 25.50 -41.48
C LYS A 449 32.36 24.70 -40.89
N ALA A 450 32.59 23.96 -39.81
CA ALA A 450 31.55 23.19 -39.14
C ALA A 450 30.49 24.11 -38.52
N VAL A 451 30.89 25.19 -37.84
CA VAL A 451 29.95 26.19 -37.31
C VAL A 451 29.05 26.76 -38.41
N LYS A 452 29.62 27.13 -39.57
CA LYS A 452 28.83 27.61 -40.72
C LYS A 452 27.86 26.55 -41.23
N TYR A 453 28.29 25.30 -41.35
CA TYR A 453 27.45 24.19 -41.80
C TYR A 453 26.26 23.94 -40.87
N PHE A 454 26.51 23.79 -39.56
CA PHE A 454 25.44 23.58 -38.58
C PHE A 454 24.55 24.82 -38.41
N GLY A 455 25.10 26.02 -38.56
CA GLY A 455 24.33 27.27 -38.60
C GLY A 455 23.38 27.34 -39.80
N LEU A 456 23.84 26.97 -41.00
CA LEU A 456 22.98 26.87 -42.19
C LEU A 456 21.85 25.87 -41.97
N MET A 457 22.15 24.70 -41.40
CA MET A 457 21.16 23.68 -41.09
C MET A 457 20.09 24.19 -40.13
N GLN A 458 20.48 24.89 -39.07
CA GLN A 458 19.54 25.53 -38.15
C GLN A 458 18.68 26.58 -38.86
N HIS A 459 19.27 27.43 -39.71
CA HIS A 459 18.53 28.44 -40.46
C HIS A 459 17.51 27.82 -41.42
N LEU A 460 17.87 26.74 -42.13
CA LEU A 460 16.94 26.01 -43.00
C LEU A 460 15.76 25.47 -42.21
N PHE A 461 16.03 24.81 -41.07
CA PHE A 461 14.97 24.30 -40.20
C PHE A 461 14.05 25.41 -39.72
N THR A 462 14.61 26.49 -39.17
CA THR A 462 13.85 27.63 -38.66
C THR A 462 13.06 28.33 -39.78
N PHE A 463 13.63 28.46 -40.98
CA PHE A 463 12.95 29.03 -42.14
C PHE A 463 11.68 28.26 -42.49
N PHE A 464 11.77 26.93 -42.65
CA PHE A 464 10.61 26.13 -43.02
C PHE A 464 9.57 26.02 -41.89
N THR A 465 10.00 25.84 -40.64
CA THR A 465 9.10 25.61 -39.50
C THR A 465 8.30 26.83 -39.04
N ILE A 466 8.80 28.05 -39.26
CA ILE A 466 8.08 29.29 -38.87
C ILE A 466 6.77 29.47 -39.65
N SER A 467 6.63 28.89 -40.85
CA SER A 467 5.40 29.01 -41.65
C SER A 467 4.86 27.64 -42.04
N THR A 468 3.60 27.39 -41.70
CA THR A 468 2.90 26.17 -42.10
C THR A 468 2.84 26.02 -43.62
N HIS A 469 2.75 27.12 -44.37
CA HIS A 469 2.77 27.11 -45.83
C HIS A 469 4.14 26.69 -46.39
N ARG A 470 5.23 27.23 -45.85
CA ARG A 470 6.59 26.82 -46.26
C ARG A 470 6.85 25.36 -45.92
N TRP A 471 6.38 24.91 -44.75
CA TRP A 471 6.47 23.51 -44.34
C TRP A 471 5.70 22.56 -45.28
N GLU A 472 4.52 22.97 -45.74
CA GLU A 472 3.73 22.23 -46.71
C GLU A 472 4.44 22.13 -48.07
N ILE A 473 4.98 23.24 -48.57
CA ILE A 473 5.80 23.25 -49.80
C ILE A 473 6.97 22.28 -49.68
N LEU A 474 7.70 22.31 -48.56
CA LEU A 474 8.78 21.36 -48.32
C LEU A 474 8.25 19.93 -48.33
N SER A 475 7.22 19.64 -47.54
CA SER A 475 6.64 18.30 -47.39
C SER A 475 6.17 17.70 -48.72
N ASN A 476 5.62 18.53 -49.62
CA ASN A 476 5.16 18.10 -50.95
C ASN A 476 6.32 17.83 -51.92
N ASN A 477 7.50 18.43 -51.70
CA ASN A 477 8.69 18.20 -52.50
C ASN A 477 9.56 17.03 -51.98
N LEU A 478 9.38 16.62 -50.73
CA LEU A 478 10.15 15.51 -50.14
C LEU A 478 9.75 14.16 -50.76
N LYS A 479 10.74 13.28 -50.94
CA LYS A 479 10.49 11.92 -51.41
C LYS A 479 9.75 11.11 -50.35
N PRO A 480 8.75 10.28 -50.74
CA PRO A 480 8.08 9.38 -49.82
C PRO A 480 9.08 8.47 -49.09
N GLY A 481 8.97 8.36 -47.76
CA GLY A 481 9.82 7.49 -46.94
C GLY A 481 11.19 8.04 -46.55
N THR A 482 11.52 9.29 -46.92
CA THR A 482 12.77 9.96 -46.49
C THR A 482 12.64 10.67 -45.16
N HIS A 483 13.77 11.00 -44.55
CA HIS A 483 13.79 11.75 -43.30
C HIS A 483 13.38 13.20 -43.51
N THR A 484 12.33 13.64 -42.82
CA THR A 484 11.95 15.06 -42.78
C THR A 484 13.02 15.89 -42.08
N LEU A 485 13.09 17.17 -42.45
CA LEU A 485 14.05 18.13 -41.88
C LEU A 485 13.93 18.19 -40.35
N LYS A 486 15.03 17.95 -39.65
CA LYS A 486 15.06 17.93 -38.18
C LYS A 486 15.83 19.09 -37.58
N HIS A 487 15.40 19.51 -36.39
CA HIS A 487 16.11 20.51 -35.59
C HIS A 487 17.44 19.92 -35.08
N PRO A 488 18.60 20.55 -35.35
CA PRO A 488 19.83 20.20 -34.65
C PRO A 488 19.72 20.62 -33.19
N SER A 489 19.44 19.68 -32.29
CA SER A 489 19.44 19.99 -30.85
C SER A 489 20.87 20.23 -30.37
N PHE A 490 21.05 21.31 -29.60
CA PHE A 490 22.29 21.59 -28.87
C PHE A 490 22.47 20.67 -27.65
N THR A 491 21.38 20.18 -27.06
CA THR A 491 21.40 19.34 -25.85
C THR A 491 21.42 17.84 -26.14
N ARG A 492 21.11 17.43 -27.38
CA ARG A 492 21.04 16.01 -27.78
C ARG A 492 21.79 15.77 -29.08
N TRP A 493 23.08 15.45 -29.01
CA TRP A 493 23.95 15.25 -30.18
C TRP A 493 23.37 14.31 -31.23
N SER A 494 22.72 13.21 -30.83
CA SER A 494 22.10 12.25 -31.77
C SER A 494 21.09 12.88 -32.73
N SER A 495 20.50 14.03 -32.38
CA SER A 495 19.64 14.78 -33.29
C SER A 495 20.39 15.42 -34.47
N ARG A 496 21.69 15.73 -34.31
CA ARG A 496 22.52 16.34 -35.36
C ARG A 496 22.78 15.35 -36.49
N ASP A 497 23.00 14.09 -36.15
CA ASP A 497 23.15 13.00 -37.14
C ASP A 497 21.88 12.86 -37.99
N ALA A 498 20.72 12.74 -37.33
CA ALA A 498 19.44 12.66 -38.02
C ALA A 498 19.12 13.91 -38.85
N ALA A 499 19.55 15.09 -38.41
CA ALA A 499 19.40 16.33 -39.16
C ALA A 499 20.34 16.37 -40.38
N CYS A 500 21.60 15.93 -40.26
CA CYS A 500 22.52 15.81 -41.38
C CYS A 500 22.01 14.82 -42.42
N LEU A 501 21.52 13.65 -41.98
CA LEU A 501 20.89 12.64 -42.83
C LEU A 501 19.68 13.22 -43.59
N SER A 502 18.78 13.93 -42.90
CA SER A 502 17.60 14.53 -43.54
C SER A 502 17.94 15.50 -44.67
N ILE A 503 19.05 16.24 -44.55
CA ILE A 503 19.50 17.19 -45.56
C ILE A 503 20.26 16.46 -46.67
N ASN A 504 21.08 15.48 -46.34
CA ASN A 504 21.82 14.70 -47.33
C ASN A 504 20.87 13.91 -48.26
N GLU A 505 19.80 13.33 -47.72
CA GLU A 505 18.80 12.59 -48.49
C GLU A 505 17.95 13.49 -49.40
N ASN A 506 17.70 14.73 -48.98
CA ASN A 506 16.72 15.62 -49.60
C ASN A 506 17.31 16.94 -50.11
N TRP A 507 18.62 17.01 -50.33
CA TRP A 507 19.29 18.27 -50.66
C TRP A 507 18.69 18.92 -51.91
N SER A 508 18.52 18.13 -52.98
CA SER A 508 17.95 18.60 -54.25
C SER A 508 16.51 19.08 -54.09
N GLU A 509 15.70 18.33 -53.33
CA GLU A 509 14.29 18.62 -53.06
C GLU A 509 14.14 19.90 -52.22
N MET A 510 15.03 20.10 -51.25
CA MET A 510 15.09 21.32 -50.45
C MET A 510 15.45 22.54 -51.30
N ILE A 511 16.40 22.40 -52.22
CA ILE A 511 16.74 23.47 -53.17
C ILE A 511 15.53 23.79 -54.06
N ASN A 512 14.85 22.78 -54.61
CA ASN A 512 13.64 22.98 -55.42
C ASN A 512 12.55 23.72 -54.64
N ALA A 513 12.31 23.34 -53.39
CA ALA A 513 11.35 24.02 -52.52
C ALA A 513 11.73 25.49 -52.27
N LEU A 514 13.02 25.78 -52.03
CA LEU A 514 13.50 27.15 -51.85
C LEU A 514 13.40 27.98 -53.13
N THR A 515 13.74 27.40 -54.29
CA THR A 515 13.60 28.05 -55.60
C THR A 515 12.15 28.36 -55.93
N TYR A 516 11.24 27.42 -55.64
CA TYR A 516 9.79 27.65 -55.79
C TYR A 516 9.32 28.81 -54.92
N ILE A 517 9.72 28.85 -53.64
CA ILE A 517 9.37 29.95 -52.73
C ILE A 517 9.93 31.28 -53.24
N MET A 518 11.19 31.31 -53.68
CA MET A 518 11.83 32.51 -54.23
C MET A 518 11.02 33.07 -55.40
N ASN A 519 10.69 32.22 -56.38
CA ASN A 519 9.97 32.62 -57.59
C ASN A 519 8.54 33.05 -57.30
N ALA A 520 7.84 32.37 -56.39
CA ALA A 520 6.48 32.73 -55.98
C ALA A 520 6.41 34.05 -55.21
N THR A 521 7.49 34.44 -54.52
CA THR A 521 7.54 35.73 -53.78
C THR A 521 7.81 36.91 -54.73
N THR A 522 8.46 36.68 -55.87
CA THR A 522 8.70 37.69 -56.92
C THR A 522 7.48 38.00 -57.80
N GLU A 523 6.40 37.21 -57.74
CA GLU A 523 5.15 37.49 -58.47
C GLU A 523 4.16 38.39 -57.70
N ILE A 524 4.47 38.77 -56.45
CA ILE A 524 3.60 39.57 -55.56
C ILE A 524 4.18 40.96 -55.24
N LEU A 525 5.31 41.33 -55.84
CA LEU A 525 5.85 42.70 -55.87
C LEU A 525 5.73 43.26 -57.29
#